data_AF-V9Z1W2-F1
#
_entry.id   AF-V9Z1W2-F1
#
_cell.length_a   1.000
_cell.length_b   1.000
_cell.length_c   1.000
_cell.angle_alpha   90.00
_cell.angle_beta   90.00
_cell.angle_gamma   90.00
#
_symmetry.space_group_name_H-M   'P 1'
#
loop_
_entity.id
_entity.type
_entity.pdbx_description
1 polymer ?
#
loop_
_entity_poly.entity_id
_entity_poly.type
_entity_poly.pdbx_seq_one_letter_code
_entity_poly.pdbx_strand_id
1 'polypeptide(L)'
;MSTLDTCPAAGPVGGATPTDAQADPAAARAAMVARLEEEGSLRPGPVRDALLALPREVLMPQAYVRRSAPGKEPPRWDLLDWSAPQDRRELLGLLYGGASVLVQHDGEPLLGRARGSRSGASISSMSTVMGLTASLLEELDLRPGLRVLDVGTGAGVTAAVACQVCGDRGVTTLDRDRHLTNAAAARLADLGFRPQVVCGSGEQGVPGREFDRIFVSYTVERVPTALVEQLAPVGKLLAHVTSASPSWPGLAVVERAADGRITAELRAVEFAHRAGHGMARIWLSEEFRQRMATEPGTWTQRSMLAPPADSDRGFWLAADHLLGGGLVRDFGSEHLAIGAPGCGSWMRVEPVGHRRWSVTVQGPRDIWKEIQDLADRWRAARSPDRYRLYFDTDGGQRAESECGRLSWHLSAPHPLDEGATS
;
A
#
# COMPACT_ATOMS: atom_id res chain seq x y z
N MET A 1 16.25 8.10 0.42
CA MET A 1 15.31 7.74 -0.67
C MET A 1 13.84 7.97 -0.26
N SER A 2 13.21 9.04 -0.73
CA SER A 2 11.78 9.38 -0.46
C SER A 2 10.87 8.67 -1.48
N THR A 3 10.38 7.48 -1.17
CA THR A 3 9.66 6.60 -2.10
C THR A 3 8.17 6.50 -1.81
N LEU A 4 7.45 7.61 -1.95
CA LEU A 4 6.01 7.55 -2.14
C LEU A 4 5.53 8.09 -3.50
N ASP A 5 6.48 8.59 -4.30
CA ASP A 5 6.34 8.75 -5.76
C ASP A 5 7.60 8.30 -6.50
N THR A 6 8.44 7.49 -5.85
CA THR A 6 9.50 6.73 -6.53
C THR A 6 9.32 5.25 -6.23
N CYS A 7 8.44 4.57 -6.98
CA CYS A 7 8.86 3.25 -7.44
C CYS A 7 10.16 3.47 -8.22
N PRO A 8 11.22 2.68 -7.98
CA PRO A 8 12.44 2.83 -8.77
C PRO A 8 12.05 2.63 -10.24
N ALA A 9 12.20 3.69 -11.03
CA ALA A 9 12.34 3.52 -12.46
C ALA A 9 13.60 2.65 -12.61
N ALA A 10 13.48 1.53 -13.32
CA ALA A 10 14.61 0.69 -13.66
C ALA A 10 15.68 1.56 -14.36
N GLY A 11 16.73 1.94 -13.64
CA GLY A 11 17.94 2.51 -14.22
C GLY A 11 18.73 1.40 -14.91
N PRO A 12 19.52 1.71 -15.95
CA PRO A 12 20.18 0.70 -16.75
C PRO A 12 21.25 0.00 -15.91
N VAL A 13 21.04 -1.29 -15.63
CA VAL A 13 22.07 -2.15 -15.05
C VAL A 13 23.08 -2.42 -16.16
N GLY A 14 24.20 -1.71 -16.11
CA GLY A 14 25.35 -1.98 -16.98
C GLY A 14 26.03 -3.28 -16.55
N GLY A 15 25.89 -4.32 -17.38
CA GLY A 15 26.57 -5.59 -17.20
C GLY A 15 26.16 -6.58 -18.30
N ALA A 16 27.11 -6.86 -19.19
CA ALA A 16 27.10 -7.88 -20.27
C ALA A 16 25.75 -8.15 -20.95
N THR A 17 25.55 -7.58 -22.14
CA THR A 17 24.39 -7.84 -23.02
C THR A 17 24.28 -9.33 -23.35
N PRO A 18 23.29 -10.06 -22.83
CA PRO A 18 22.91 -11.32 -23.42
C PRO A 18 22.16 -10.98 -24.71
N THR A 19 22.48 -11.70 -25.78
CA THR A 19 21.82 -11.67 -27.09
C THR A 19 20.29 -11.71 -26.96
N ASP A 20 19.59 -11.12 -27.94
CA ASP A 20 18.13 -11.07 -28.13
C ASP A 20 17.44 -12.45 -28.23
N ALA A 21 17.72 -13.37 -27.31
CA ALA A 21 16.91 -14.55 -27.08
C ALA A 21 15.56 -14.07 -26.52
N GLN A 22 14.47 -14.44 -27.19
CA GLN A 22 13.10 -14.10 -26.81
C GLN A 22 12.92 -14.17 -25.29
N ALA A 23 12.54 -13.04 -24.70
CA ALA A 23 12.33 -12.96 -23.27
C ALA A 23 11.23 -13.94 -22.87
N ASP A 24 11.62 -15.01 -22.19
CA ASP A 24 10.75 -16.12 -21.79
C ASP A 24 9.95 -15.71 -20.54
N PRO A 25 8.61 -15.54 -20.63
CA PRO A 25 7.78 -15.16 -19.49
C PRO A 25 7.80 -16.21 -18.38
N ALA A 26 7.93 -17.49 -18.73
CA ALA A 26 7.96 -18.57 -17.73
C ALA A 26 9.25 -18.51 -16.90
N ALA A 27 10.40 -18.32 -17.54
CA ALA A 27 11.67 -18.12 -16.84
C ALA A 27 11.67 -16.85 -15.97
N ALA A 28 11.13 -15.73 -16.48
CA ALA A 28 11.02 -14.48 -15.71
C ALA A 28 10.13 -14.64 -14.47
N ARG A 29 9.01 -15.36 -14.60
CA ARG A 29 8.12 -15.71 -13.50
C ARG A 29 8.78 -16.61 -12.46
N ALA A 30 9.48 -17.66 -12.89
CA ALA A 30 10.21 -18.55 -12.00
C ALA A 30 11.31 -17.78 -11.23
N ALA A 31 12.05 -16.90 -11.90
CA ALA A 31 13.06 -16.06 -11.28
C ALA A 31 12.47 -15.06 -10.28
N MET A 32 11.29 -14.49 -10.56
CA MET A 32 10.58 -13.65 -9.60
C MET A 32 10.21 -14.43 -8.34
N VAL A 33 9.62 -15.61 -8.48
CA VAL A 33 9.24 -16.46 -7.34
C VAL A 33 10.47 -16.85 -6.51
N ALA A 34 11.56 -17.26 -7.16
CA ALA A 34 12.80 -17.62 -6.46
C ALA A 34 13.34 -16.45 -5.61
N ARG A 35 13.33 -15.21 -6.14
CA ARG A 35 13.73 -14.04 -5.36
C ARG A 35 12.82 -13.78 -4.17
N LEU A 36 11.50 -13.94 -4.33
CA LEU A 36 10.55 -13.79 -3.23
C LEU A 36 10.79 -14.81 -2.10
N GLU A 37 11.19 -16.04 -2.46
CA GLU A 37 11.58 -17.07 -1.49
C GLU A 37 12.90 -16.72 -0.79
N GLU A 38 13.92 -16.27 -1.53
CA GLU A 38 15.21 -15.84 -0.99
C GLU A 38 15.07 -14.64 -0.04
N GLU A 39 14.19 -13.69 -0.36
CA GLU A 39 13.86 -12.52 0.46
C GLU A 39 12.96 -12.87 1.67
N GLY A 40 12.45 -14.10 1.75
CA GLY A 40 11.57 -14.55 2.83
C GLY A 40 10.13 -14.03 2.76
N SER A 41 9.74 -13.37 1.66
CA SER A 41 8.37 -12.86 1.44
C SER A 41 7.39 -13.93 0.96
N LEU A 42 7.89 -15.11 0.59
CA LEU A 42 7.10 -16.22 0.07
C LEU A 42 7.68 -17.54 0.57
N ARG A 43 6.81 -18.51 0.87
CA ARG A 43 7.21 -19.84 1.34
C ARG A 43 6.70 -20.92 0.39
N PRO A 44 7.30 -22.12 0.39
CA PRO A 44 6.72 -23.28 -0.28
C PRO A 44 5.27 -23.52 0.17
N GLY A 45 4.33 -23.54 -0.78
CA GLY A 45 2.90 -23.70 -0.48
C GLY A 45 2.00 -23.23 -1.62
N PRO A 46 0.67 -23.20 -1.38
CA PRO A 46 -0.32 -22.91 -2.43
C PRO A 46 -0.15 -21.54 -3.09
N VAL A 47 0.24 -20.52 -2.33
CA VAL A 47 0.46 -19.15 -2.85
C VAL A 47 1.63 -19.14 -3.81
N ARG A 48 2.75 -19.79 -3.44
CA ARG A 48 3.92 -19.92 -4.32
C ARG A 48 3.57 -20.63 -5.61
N ASP A 49 2.88 -21.77 -5.52
CA ASP A 49 2.52 -22.55 -6.71
C ASP A 49 1.57 -21.77 -7.62
N ALA A 50 0.65 -20.99 -7.04
CA ALA A 50 -0.21 -20.09 -7.80
C ALA A 50 0.58 -18.97 -8.49
N LEU A 51 1.55 -18.36 -7.82
CA LEU A 51 2.42 -17.33 -8.43
C LEU A 51 3.31 -17.92 -9.55
N LEU A 52 3.76 -19.17 -9.43
CA LEU A 52 4.49 -19.88 -10.50
C LEU A 52 3.61 -20.20 -11.70
N ALA A 53 2.32 -20.41 -11.48
CA ALA A 53 1.36 -20.72 -12.54
C ALA A 53 0.81 -19.48 -13.24
N LEU A 54 0.85 -18.30 -12.60
CA LEU A 54 0.14 -17.10 -13.04
C LEU A 54 0.88 -16.31 -14.14
N PRO A 55 0.44 -16.31 -15.42
CA PRO A 55 1.05 -15.48 -16.45
C PRO A 55 0.58 -14.03 -16.29
N ARG A 56 1.37 -13.21 -15.60
CA ARG A 56 1.05 -11.80 -15.31
C ARG A 56 0.91 -10.95 -16.57
N GLU A 57 1.55 -11.33 -17.66
CA GLU A 57 1.43 -10.72 -18.98
C GLU A 57 0.02 -10.84 -19.60
N VAL A 58 -0.77 -11.83 -19.17
CA VAL A 58 -2.18 -11.97 -19.58
C VAL A 58 -3.08 -11.05 -18.74
N LEU A 59 -2.82 -10.94 -17.42
CA LEU A 59 -3.56 -10.03 -16.53
C LEU A 59 -3.25 -8.55 -16.77
N MET A 60 -2.02 -8.26 -17.19
CA MET A 60 -1.52 -6.91 -17.44
C MET A 60 -0.79 -6.87 -18.77
N PRO A 61 -1.52 -7.02 -19.90
CA PRO A 61 -0.91 -6.98 -21.23
C PRO A 61 -0.38 -5.59 -21.58
N GLN A 62 -0.75 -4.56 -20.81
CA GLN A 62 -0.26 -3.21 -20.99
C GLN A 62 0.01 -2.58 -19.62
N ALA A 63 1.09 -1.80 -19.52
CA ALA A 63 1.46 -1.08 -18.31
C ALA A 63 2.14 0.25 -18.64
N TYR A 64 1.94 1.24 -17.77
CA TYR A 64 2.55 2.55 -17.90
C TYR A 64 3.97 2.57 -17.32
N VAL A 65 4.87 3.27 -18.01
CA VAL A 65 6.20 3.62 -17.52
C VAL A 65 6.36 5.13 -17.52
N ARG A 66 6.83 5.68 -16.39
CA ARG A 66 7.17 7.10 -16.32
C ARG A 66 8.48 7.36 -17.07
N ARG A 67 8.45 8.24 -18.07
CA ARG A 67 9.63 8.67 -18.83
C ARG A 67 10.23 9.98 -18.33
N SER A 68 9.45 10.80 -17.61
CA SER A 68 9.95 12.01 -16.97
C SER A 68 10.68 11.70 -15.65
N ALA A 69 11.63 12.54 -15.25
CA ALA A 69 12.29 12.48 -13.94
C ALA A 69 11.31 12.71 -12.78
N PRO A 70 11.41 12.01 -11.64
CA PRO A 70 10.51 12.16 -10.48
C PRO A 70 10.24 13.64 -10.13
N GLY A 71 8.98 13.97 -9.80
CA GLY A 71 8.58 15.35 -9.48
C GLY A 71 8.44 16.33 -10.66
N LYS A 72 8.90 15.96 -11.88
CA LYS A 72 8.69 16.79 -13.08
C LYS A 72 7.22 16.80 -13.50
N GLU A 73 6.67 17.99 -13.67
CA GLU A 73 5.29 18.25 -14.12
C GLU A 73 5.24 18.94 -15.50
N PRO A 74 4.29 18.58 -16.38
CA PRO A 74 3.44 17.39 -16.27
C PRO A 74 4.29 16.10 -16.44
N PRO A 75 3.93 14.99 -15.78
CA PRO A 75 4.61 13.72 -15.98
C PRO A 75 4.43 13.27 -17.43
N ARG A 76 5.44 12.59 -17.97
CA ARG A 76 5.33 11.86 -19.24
C ARG A 76 5.33 10.36 -18.98
N TRP A 77 4.40 9.68 -19.63
CA TRP A 77 4.20 8.24 -19.52
C TRP A 77 4.23 7.61 -20.91
N ASP A 78 4.77 6.40 -21.00
CA ASP A 78 4.56 5.53 -22.15
C ASP A 78 3.73 4.32 -21.71
N LEU A 79 2.69 3.99 -22.48
CA LEU A 79 1.95 2.74 -22.32
C LEU A 79 2.64 1.66 -23.15
N LEU A 80 3.28 0.71 -22.47
CA LEU A 80 3.84 -0.49 -23.10
C LEU A 80 2.72 -1.49 -23.40
N ASP A 81 2.91 -2.30 -24.45
CA ASP A 81 1.93 -3.29 -24.90
C ASP A 81 2.57 -4.64 -25.25
N TRP A 82 2.07 -5.72 -24.65
CA TRP A 82 2.53 -7.09 -24.87
C TRP A 82 2.41 -7.55 -26.33
N SER A 83 1.40 -7.05 -27.04
CA SER A 83 1.21 -7.34 -28.46
C SER A 83 2.30 -6.75 -29.34
N ALA A 84 2.99 -5.70 -28.87
CA ALA A 84 4.10 -5.04 -29.55
C ALA A 84 5.45 -5.71 -29.17
N PRO A 85 6.12 -6.43 -30.09
CA PRO A 85 7.35 -7.18 -29.76
C PRO A 85 8.46 -6.33 -29.14
N GLN A 86 8.59 -5.06 -29.54
CA GLN A 86 9.59 -4.14 -29.03
C GLN A 86 9.40 -3.76 -27.55
N ASP A 87 8.17 -3.86 -27.03
CA ASP A 87 7.87 -3.49 -25.65
C ASP A 87 8.04 -4.68 -24.69
N ARG A 88 8.01 -5.93 -25.19
CA ARG A 88 7.94 -7.16 -24.37
C ARG A 88 9.08 -7.29 -23.36
N ARG A 89 10.30 -6.94 -23.75
CA ARG A 89 11.47 -7.04 -22.85
C ARG A 89 11.33 -6.11 -21.65
N GLU A 90 10.96 -4.85 -21.90
CA GLU A 90 10.76 -3.87 -20.83
C GLU A 90 9.54 -4.24 -19.98
N LEU A 91 8.43 -4.62 -20.62
CA LEU A 91 7.22 -5.03 -19.94
C LEU A 91 7.43 -6.27 -19.05
N LEU A 92 8.19 -7.28 -19.51
CA LEU A 92 8.59 -8.40 -18.65
C LEU A 92 9.40 -7.97 -17.44
N GLY A 93 10.33 -7.03 -17.63
CA GLY A 93 11.10 -6.44 -16.53
C GLY A 93 10.20 -5.77 -15.49
N LEU A 94 9.16 -5.06 -15.92
CA LEU A 94 8.18 -4.45 -15.01
C LEU A 94 7.32 -5.49 -14.31
N LEU A 95 6.75 -6.42 -15.08
CA LEU A 95 5.83 -7.43 -14.57
C LEU A 95 6.52 -8.35 -13.57
N TYR A 96 7.77 -8.73 -13.81
CA TYR A 96 8.46 -9.73 -12.99
C TYR A 96 9.64 -9.16 -12.18
N GLY A 97 9.86 -7.84 -12.20
CA GLY A 97 10.95 -7.18 -11.49
C GLY A 97 10.73 -6.95 -10.00
N GLY A 98 9.47 -7.07 -9.53
CA GLY A 98 9.11 -6.94 -8.11
C GLY A 98 8.57 -5.57 -7.70
N ALA A 99 8.84 -4.51 -8.48
CA ALA A 99 8.26 -3.18 -8.29
C ALA A 99 6.76 -3.14 -8.65
N SER A 100 6.09 -2.05 -8.28
CA SER A 100 4.68 -1.85 -8.67
C SER A 100 4.55 -1.65 -10.18
N VAL A 101 3.47 -2.19 -10.75
CA VAL A 101 3.14 -2.06 -12.17
C VAL A 101 1.98 -1.08 -12.31
N LEU A 102 2.18 0.01 -13.04
CA LEU A 102 1.19 1.07 -13.20
C LEU A 102 0.16 0.66 -14.26
N VAL A 103 -1.11 0.56 -13.90
CA VAL A 103 -2.14 -0.10 -14.72
C VAL A 103 -3.03 0.92 -15.43
N GLN A 104 -3.48 1.97 -14.75
CA GLN A 104 -4.56 2.82 -15.24
C GLN A 104 -4.43 4.27 -14.73
N HIS A 105 -4.81 5.24 -15.55
CA HIS A 105 -5.20 6.57 -15.11
C HIS A 105 -6.72 6.68 -14.90
N ASP A 106 -7.17 7.52 -13.97
CA ASP A 106 -8.58 7.52 -13.54
C ASP A 106 -9.60 7.58 -14.70
N GLY A 107 -10.55 6.64 -14.70
CA GLY A 107 -11.61 6.53 -15.71
C GLY A 107 -11.16 6.06 -17.10
N GLU A 108 -9.89 5.73 -17.30
CA GLU A 108 -9.38 5.25 -18.60
C GLU A 108 -9.90 3.83 -18.91
N PRO A 109 -10.50 3.59 -20.09
CA PRO A 109 -10.82 2.24 -20.53
C PRO A 109 -9.57 1.36 -20.68
N LEU A 110 -9.57 0.16 -20.09
CA LEU A 110 -8.45 -0.79 -20.22
C LEU A 110 -8.55 -1.69 -21.46
N LEU A 111 -9.77 -1.97 -21.92
CA LEU A 111 -9.99 -2.83 -23.09
C LEU A 111 -9.94 -1.97 -24.36
N GLY A 112 -9.14 -2.41 -25.34
CA GLY A 112 -9.00 -1.71 -26.62
C GLY A 112 -8.19 -0.40 -26.55
N ARG A 113 -7.53 -0.10 -25.43
CA ARG A 113 -6.69 1.11 -25.34
C ARG A 113 -5.47 1.01 -26.26
N ALA A 114 -5.17 2.12 -26.91
CA ALA A 114 -4.05 2.20 -27.84
C ALA A 114 -2.73 2.45 -27.09
N ARG A 115 -1.69 1.73 -27.50
CA ARG A 115 -0.28 2.01 -27.15
C ARG A 115 0.06 3.46 -27.51
N GLY A 116 0.82 4.15 -26.66
CA GLY A 116 1.29 5.50 -26.95
C GLY A 116 1.83 6.24 -25.74
N SER A 117 2.27 7.47 -25.97
CA SER A 117 2.72 8.36 -24.91
C SER A 117 1.57 9.24 -24.40
N ARG A 118 1.56 9.49 -23.10
CA ARG A 118 0.60 10.37 -22.42
C ARG A 118 1.35 11.42 -21.61
N SER A 119 0.80 12.63 -21.54
CA SER A 119 1.30 13.72 -20.70
C SER A 119 0.24 14.08 -19.66
N GLY A 120 0.66 14.29 -18.41
CA GLY A 120 -0.22 14.58 -17.29
C GLY A 120 -0.98 13.35 -16.78
N ALA A 121 -1.97 13.60 -15.92
CA ALA A 121 -2.78 12.61 -15.19
C ALA A 121 -1.99 11.73 -14.21
N SER A 122 -2.63 11.45 -13.07
CA SER A 122 -2.12 10.57 -12.03
C SER A 122 -2.55 9.13 -12.31
N ILE A 123 -1.73 8.16 -11.90
CA ILE A 123 -2.10 6.76 -11.92
C ILE A 123 -3.14 6.51 -10.81
N SER A 124 -4.28 5.95 -11.18
CA SER A 124 -5.37 5.58 -10.27
C SER A 124 -5.29 4.13 -9.81
N SER A 125 -4.75 3.23 -10.65
CA SER A 125 -4.65 1.79 -10.36
C SER A 125 -3.25 1.25 -10.67
N MET A 126 -2.77 0.35 -9.81
CA MET A 126 -1.51 -0.34 -9.96
C MET A 126 -1.57 -1.75 -9.35
N SER A 127 -0.75 -2.66 -9.85
CA SER A 127 -0.39 -3.87 -9.09
C SER A 127 0.74 -3.48 -8.13
N THR A 128 0.52 -3.65 -6.83
CA THR A 128 1.50 -3.37 -5.77
C THR A 128 2.79 -4.20 -5.93
N VAL A 129 3.86 -3.74 -5.26
CA VAL A 129 5.13 -4.47 -5.13
C VAL A 129 4.89 -5.92 -4.72
N MET A 130 5.58 -6.84 -5.39
CA MET A 130 5.23 -8.26 -5.34
C MET A 130 5.56 -8.92 -3.99
N GLY A 131 6.61 -8.49 -3.30
CA GLY A 131 6.95 -8.98 -1.96
C GLY A 131 5.87 -8.72 -0.93
N LEU A 132 5.28 -7.52 -0.95
CA LEU A 132 4.14 -7.17 -0.08
C LEU A 132 2.90 -8.02 -0.44
N THR A 133 2.57 -8.09 -1.72
CA THR A 133 1.43 -8.90 -2.20
C THR A 133 1.57 -10.37 -1.79
N ALA A 134 2.76 -10.97 -1.98
CA ALA A 134 3.03 -12.36 -1.60
C ALA A 134 2.90 -12.58 -0.09
N SER A 135 3.47 -11.68 0.72
CA SER A 135 3.40 -11.77 2.19
C SER A 135 1.96 -11.69 2.72
N LEU A 136 1.12 -10.85 2.12
CA LEU A 136 -0.28 -10.72 2.51
C LEU A 136 -1.13 -11.90 2.04
N LEU A 137 -0.85 -12.45 0.85
CA LEU A 137 -1.50 -13.68 0.38
C LEU A 137 -1.16 -14.88 1.28
N GLU A 138 0.09 -14.96 1.77
CA GLU A 138 0.51 -15.92 2.79
C GLU A 138 -0.23 -15.70 4.11
N GLU A 139 -0.38 -14.45 4.55
CA GLU A 139 -1.08 -14.10 5.79
C GLU A 139 -2.58 -14.38 5.73
N LEU A 140 -3.19 -14.24 4.55
CA LEU A 140 -4.58 -14.63 4.31
C LEU A 140 -4.78 -16.13 4.51
N ASP A 141 -3.75 -16.98 4.44
CA ASP A 141 -3.88 -18.43 4.64
C ASP A 141 -5.01 -19.01 3.76
N LEU A 142 -4.86 -18.78 2.45
CA LEU A 142 -5.79 -19.25 1.42
C LEU A 142 -5.77 -20.79 1.35
N ARG A 143 -6.95 -21.39 1.25
CA ARG A 143 -7.13 -22.85 1.20
C ARG A 143 -8.21 -23.23 0.19
N PRO A 144 -8.15 -24.44 -0.39
CA PRO A 144 -9.19 -24.94 -1.28
C PRO A 144 -10.59 -24.81 -0.67
N GLY A 145 -11.54 -24.29 -1.45
CA GLY A 145 -12.95 -24.16 -1.07
C GLY A 145 -13.32 -22.92 -0.26
N LEU A 146 -12.36 -22.08 0.15
CA LEU A 146 -12.68 -20.83 0.86
C LEU A 146 -13.40 -19.82 -0.05
N ARG A 147 -14.35 -19.08 0.52
CA ARG A 147 -14.97 -17.91 -0.08
C ARG A 147 -14.07 -16.70 0.16
N VAL A 148 -13.64 -16.05 -0.92
CA VAL A 148 -12.67 -14.94 -0.85
C VAL A 148 -13.26 -13.69 -1.48
N LEU A 149 -13.15 -12.56 -0.79
CA LEU A 149 -13.43 -11.24 -1.33
C LEU A 149 -12.13 -10.44 -1.50
N ASP A 150 -11.80 -10.09 -2.74
CA ASP A 150 -10.75 -9.14 -3.11
C ASP A 150 -11.39 -7.76 -3.36
N VAL A 151 -11.13 -6.80 -2.49
CA VAL A 151 -11.66 -5.43 -2.55
C VAL A 151 -10.59 -4.51 -3.13
N GLY A 152 -10.80 -4.06 -4.36
CA GLY A 152 -9.80 -3.36 -5.18
C GLY A 152 -9.21 -4.26 -6.27
N THR A 153 -10.06 -4.70 -7.21
CA THR A 153 -9.72 -5.64 -8.28
C THR A 153 -8.44 -5.25 -9.01
N GLY A 154 -8.28 -3.98 -9.39
CA GLY A 154 -7.10 -3.50 -10.12
C GLY A 154 -6.75 -4.36 -11.34
N ALA A 155 -5.56 -4.96 -11.34
CA ALA A 155 -5.11 -5.87 -12.39
C ALA A 155 -5.65 -7.31 -12.29
N GLY A 156 -6.29 -7.68 -11.17
CA GLY A 156 -6.81 -9.03 -10.92
C GLY A 156 -5.78 -10.04 -10.43
N VAL A 157 -4.60 -9.59 -9.95
CA VAL A 157 -3.53 -10.49 -9.47
C VAL A 157 -3.98 -11.27 -8.22
N THR A 158 -4.48 -10.57 -7.20
CA THR A 158 -4.97 -11.20 -5.97
C THR A 158 -6.13 -12.15 -6.27
N ALA A 159 -7.14 -11.68 -7.02
CA ALA A 159 -8.24 -12.52 -7.48
C ALA A 159 -7.77 -13.78 -8.22
N ALA A 160 -6.78 -13.69 -9.13
CA ALA A 160 -6.26 -14.84 -9.85
C ALA A 160 -5.54 -15.85 -8.94
N VAL A 161 -4.73 -15.38 -7.99
CA VAL A 161 -4.11 -16.26 -6.99
C VAL A 161 -5.17 -16.95 -6.14
N ALA A 162 -6.19 -16.21 -5.68
CA ALA A 162 -7.30 -16.78 -4.94
C ALA A 162 -8.09 -17.80 -5.78
N CYS A 163 -8.31 -17.56 -7.07
CA CYS A 163 -8.98 -18.52 -7.96
C CYS A 163 -8.18 -19.83 -8.07
N GLN A 164 -6.86 -19.72 -8.23
CA GLN A 164 -5.97 -20.87 -8.35
C GLN A 164 -5.91 -21.70 -7.06
N VAL A 165 -5.92 -21.07 -5.88
CA VAL A 165 -5.80 -21.76 -4.59
C VAL A 165 -7.15 -22.25 -4.06
N CYS A 166 -8.18 -21.39 -4.07
CA CYS A 166 -9.47 -21.64 -3.43
C CYS A 166 -10.50 -22.26 -4.39
N GLY A 167 -10.30 -22.11 -5.70
CA GLY A 167 -11.32 -22.37 -6.71
C GLY A 167 -12.12 -21.11 -7.04
N ASP A 168 -12.27 -20.81 -8.34
CA ASP A 168 -12.82 -19.55 -8.84
C ASP A 168 -14.27 -19.26 -8.43
N ARG A 169 -15.12 -20.28 -8.29
CA ARG A 169 -16.52 -20.13 -7.88
C ARG A 169 -16.71 -19.50 -6.49
N GLY A 170 -15.73 -19.69 -5.60
CA GLY A 170 -15.73 -19.09 -4.26
C GLY A 170 -15.17 -17.67 -4.22
N VAL A 171 -14.57 -17.20 -5.31
CA VAL A 171 -13.86 -15.92 -5.36
C VAL A 171 -14.77 -14.83 -5.88
N THR A 172 -14.69 -13.68 -5.23
CA THR A 172 -15.35 -12.45 -5.65
C THR A 172 -14.34 -11.32 -5.64
N THR A 173 -14.27 -10.57 -6.73
CA THR A 173 -13.42 -9.39 -6.85
C THR A 173 -14.29 -8.17 -7.09
N LEU A 174 -14.01 -7.09 -6.36
CA LEU A 174 -14.81 -5.88 -6.35
C LEU A 174 -13.93 -4.68 -6.69
N ASP A 175 -14.41 -3.78 -7.54
CA ASP A 175 -13.79 -2.47 -7.77
C ASP A 175 -14.88 -1.42 -8.03
N ARG A 176 -14.59 -0.15 -7.78
CA ARG A 176 -15.52 0.93 -8.10
C ARG A 176 -15.50 1.25 -9.60
N ASP A 177 -14.38 1.02 -10.27
CA ASP A 177 -14.21 1.39 -11.67
C ASP A 177 -14.63 0.24 -12.59
N ARG A 178 -15.71 0.47 -13.33
CA ARG A 178 -16.25 -0.47 -14.33
C ARG A 178 -15.21 -0.89 -15.38
N HIS A 179 -14.25 -0.02 -15.71
CA HIS A 179 -13.21 -0.30 -16.70
C HIS A 179 -12.20 -1.31 -16.17
N LEU A 180 -11.91 -1.29 -14.86
CA LEU A 180 -11.09 -2.30 -14.19
C LEU A 180 -11.84 -3.63 -14.09
N THR A 181 -13.10 -3.62 -13.64
CA THR A 181 -13.89 -4.86 -13.49
C THR A 181 -14.08 -5.56 -14.83
N ASN A 182 -14.43 -4.83 -15.89
CA ASN A 182 -14.64 -5.42 -17.22
C ASN A 182 -13.34 -6.03 -17.77
N ALA A 183 -12.21 -5.33 -17.61
CA ALA A 183 -10.92 -5.84 -18.05
C ALA A 183 -10.45 -7.05 -17.23
N ALA A 184 -10.62 -7.03 -15.91
CA ALA A 184 -10.30 -8.15 -15.03
C ALA A 184 -11.15 -9.38 -15.37
N ALA A 185 -12.46 -9.21 -15.56
CA ALA A 185 -13.35 -10.30 -15.98
C ALA A 185 -12.88 -10.97 -17.27
N ALA A 186 -12.52 -10.18 -18.29
CA ALA A 186 -12.01 -10.70 -19.56
C ALA A 186 -10.67 -11.43 -19.38
N ARG A 187 -9.71 -10.85 -18.67
CA ARG A 187 -8.36 -11.42 -18.53
C ARG A 187 -8.32 -12.63 -17.59
N LEU A 188 -9.11 -12.63 -16.52
CA LEU A 188 -9.33 -13.82 -15.70
C LEU A 188 -9.98 -14.93 -16.53
N ALA A 189 -10.89 -14.55 -17.45
CA ALA A 189 -11.52 -15.49 -18.34
C ALA A 189 -10.55 -16.15 -19.33
N ASP A 190 -9.58 -15.39 -19.85
CA ASP A 190 -8.47 -15.89 -20.68
C ASP A 190 -7.56 -16.86 -19.93
N LEU A 191 -7.47 -16.76 -18.61
CA LEU A 191 -6.79 -17.71 -17.73
C LEU A 191 -7.64 -18.93 -17.35
N GLY A 192 -8.89 -19.01 -17.83
CA GLY A 192 -9.81 -20.09 -17.50
C GLY A 192 -10.57 -19.91 -16.18
N PHE A 193 -10.39 -18.80 -15.48
CA PHE A 193 -11.14 -18.49 -14.25
C PHE A 193 -12.44 -17.75 -14.56
N ARG A 194 -13.49 -17.99 -13.78
CA ARG A 194 -14.78 -17.28 -13.84
C ARG A 194 -15.27 -16.90 -12.44
N PRO A 195 -14.49 -16.11 -11.66
CA PRO A 195 -14.97 -15.62 -10.37
C PRO A 195 -16.11 -14.61 -10.56
N GLN A 196 -16.81 -14.29 -9.47
CA GLN A 196 -17.76 -13.18 -9.50
C GLN A 196 -17.00 -11.86 -9.55
N VAL A 197 -17.29 -11.02 -10.54
CA VAL A 197 -16.70 -9.68 -10.66
C VAL A 197 -17.80 -8.65 -10.39
N VAL A 198 -17.57 -7.76 -9.42
CA VAL A 198 -18.55 -6.77 -8.95
C VAL A 198 -18.00 -5.36 -9.19
N CYS A 199 -18.79 -4.52 -9.86
CA CYS A 199 -18.56 -3.08 -9.91
C CYS A 199 -19.37 -2.43 -8.77
N GLY A 200 -18.71 -1.88 -7.76
CA GLY A 200 -19.37 -1.34 -6.58
C GLY A 200 -18.41 -0.70 -5.57
N SER A 201 -18.97 -0.17 -4.48
CA SER A 201 -18.19 0.49 -3.43
C SER A 201 -17.53 -0.54 -2.51
N GLY A 202 -16.22 -0.41 -2.31
CA GLY A 202 -15.50 -1.26 -1.35
C GLY A 202 -15.87 -0.99 0.11
N GLU A 203 -16.45 0.18 0.41
CA GLU A 203 -17.00 0.48 1.75
C GLU A 203 -18.21 -0.40 2.09
N GLN A 204 -18.97 -0.83 1.08
CA GLN A 204 -20.18 -1.65 1.25
C GLN A 204 -19.93 -3.15 1.07
N GLY A 205 -18.79 -3.53 0.50
CA GLY A 205 -18.50 -4.92 0.13
C GLY A 205 -19.56 -5.49 -0.82
N VAL A 206 -20.04 -6.70 -0.54
CA VAL A 206 -21.11 -7.36 -1.29
C VAL A 206 -22.27 -7.69 -0.33
N PRO A 207 -23.26 -6.79 -0.18
CA PRO A 207 -24.35 -6.95 0.78
C PRO A 207 -25.05 -8.31 0.69
N GLY A 208 -25.32 -8.90 1.86
CA GLY A 208 -25.97 -10.21 1.97
C GLY A 208 -25.08 -11.42 1.70
N ARG A 209 -23.76 -11.23 1.57
CA ARG A 209 -22.79 -12.32 1.41
C ARG A 209 -21.81 -12.39 2.57
N GLU A 210 -21.27 -13.59 2.78
CA GLU A 210 -20.22 -13.83 3.77
C GLU A 210 -18.99 -14.43 3.09
N PHE A 211 -17.81 -14.08 3.62
CA PHE A 211 -16.52 -14.50 3.09
C PHE A 211 -15.63 -15.03 4.22
N ASP A 212 -14.91 -16.10 3.92
CA ASP A 212 -13.94 -16.70 4.85
C ASP A 212 -12.64 -15.87 4.86
N ARG A 213 -12.32 -15.21 3.73
CA ARG A 213 -11.19 -14.30 3.60
C ARG A 213 -11.63 -13.00 2.92
N ILE A 214 -11.22 -11.87 3.48
CA ILE A 214 -11.44 -10.55 2.89
C ILE A 214 -10.10 -9.84 2.81
N PHE A 215 -9.76 -9.32 1.64
CA PHE A 215 -8.56 -8.53 1.45
C PHE A 215 -8.90 -7.18 0.83
N VAL A 216 -8.47 -6.11 1.48
CA VAL A 216 -8.57 -4.75 0.94
C VAL A 216 -7.23 -4.38 0.31
N SER A 217 -7.20 -4.44 -1.02
CA SER A 217 -6.04 -4.20 -1.89
C SER A 217 -5.73 -2.70 -2.09
N TYR A 218 -6.18 -1.85 -1.17
CA TYR A 218 -5.87 -0.42 -1.07
C TYR A 218 -5.88 0.02 0.39
N THR A 219 -5.32 1.19 0.68
CA THR A 219 -5.30 1.74 2.04
C THR A 219 -6.57 2.54 2.32
N VAL A 220 -7.12 2.36 3.51
CA VAL A 220 -8.31 3.03 4.04
C VAL A 220 -7.96 3.87 5.28
N GLU A 221 -8.86 4.78 5.68
CA GLU A 221 -8.71 5.55 6.93
C GLU A 221 -9.09 4.73 8.17
N ARG A 222 -9.94 3.72 7.98
CA ARG A 222 -10.38 2.74 8.97
C ARG A 222 -10.94 1.51 8.25
N VAL A 223 -11.10 0.38 8.94
CA VAL A 223 -11.65 -0.84 8.32
C VAL A 223 -13.15 -0.66 8.03
N PRO A 224 -13.66 -0.87 6.81
CA PRO A 224 -15.10 -0.71 6.56
C PRO A 224 -15.94 -1.69 7.39
N THR A 225 -16.90 -1.18 8.16
CA THR A 225 -17.75 -2.00 9.06
C THR A 225 -18.51 -3.08 8.29
N ALA A 226 -19.00 -2.78 7.08
CA ALA A 226 -19.70 -3.75 6.24
C ALA A 226 -18.82 -4.97 5.90
N LEU A 227 -17.50 -4.80 5.76
CA LEU A 227 -16.59 -5.91 5.51
C LEU A 227 -16.39 -6.78 6.77
N VAL A 228 -16.40 -6.17 7.96
CA VAL A 228 -16.35 -6.93 9.24
C VAL A 228 -17.64 -7.73 9.44
N GLU A 229 -18.79 -7.16 9.06
CA GLU A 229 -20.09 -7.83 9.10
C GLU A 229 -20.18 -9.00 8.11
N GLN A 230 -19.56 -8.86 6.93
CA GLN A 230 -19.49 -9.90 5.90
C GLN A 230 -18.40 -10.95 6.17
N LEU A 231 -17.68 -10.85 7.30
CA LEU A 231 -16.68 -11.84 7.68
C LEU A 231 -17.36 -13.08 8.27
N ALA A 232 -17.17 -14.24 7.64
CA ALA A 232 -17.72 -15.51 8.08
C ALA A 232 -17.10 -16.01 9.39
N PRO A 233 -17.74 -16.95 10.12
CA PRO A 233 -17.10 -17.63 11.26
C PRO A 233 -15.78 -18.28 10.86
N VAL A 234 -14.75 -18.14 11.71
CA VAL A 234 -13.36 -18.54 11.42
C VAL A 234 -12.76 -17.76 10.22
N GLY A 235 -13.31 -16.59 9.95
CA GLY A 235 -12.88 -15.71 8.87
C GLY A 235 -11.73 -14.79 9.27
N LYS A 236 -10.98 -14.32 8.27
CA LYS A 236 -9.90 -13.34 8.40
C LYS A 236 -10.04 -12.21 7.38
N LEU A 237 -9.88 -10.97 7.84
CA LEU A 237 -9.83 -9.77 7.01
C LEU A 237 -8.50 -9.06 7.20
N LEU A 238 -7.89 -8.64 6.10
CA LEU A 238 -6.69 -7.80 6.07
C LEU A 238 -6.99 -6.47 5.35
N ALA A 239 -6.63 -5.34 5.97
CA ALA A 239 -6.75 -4.02 5.37
C ALA A 239 -5.64 -3.09 5.86
N HIS A 240 -5.03 -2.31 4.95
CA HIS A 240 -4.10 -1.26 5.37
C HIS A 240 -4.86 -0.03 5.85
N VAL A 241 -4.43 0.52 6.98
CA VAL A 241 -4.99 1.72 7.60
C VAL A 241 -3.91 2.78 7.70
N THR A 242 -4.19 4.00 7.24
CA THR A 242 -3.31 5.18 7.43
C THR A 242 -4.13 6.43 7.72
N SER A 243 -3.56 7.43 8.38
CA SER A 243 -4.09 8.81 8.32
C SER A 243 -3.77 9.45 6.98
N ALA A 244 -4.03 10.75 6.78
CA ALA A 244 -3.61 11.56 5.63
C ALA A 244 -2.11 11.39 5.27
N SER A 245 -1.27 11.04 6.24
CA SER A 245 0.12 10.71 5.99
C SER A 245 0.30 9.31 5.39
N PRO A 246 1.13 9.18 4.36
CA PRO A 246 1.54 7.89 3.81
C PRO A 246 2.71 7.23 4.58
N SER A 247 3.33 7.92 5.55
CA SER A 247 4.65 7.52 6.07
C SER A 247 4.64 6.31 6.98
N TRP A 248 3.55 6.08 7.72
CA TRP A 248 3.53 5.10 8.82
C TRP A 248 2.23 4.30 8.83
N PRO A 249 2.09 3.34 7.89
CA PRO A 249 0.90 2.53 7.79
C PRO A 249 0.76 1.49 8.90
N GLY A 250 -0.50 1.13 9.18
CA GLY A 250 -0.87 -0.06 9.92
C GLY A 250 -1.52 -1.10 9.02
N LEU A 251 -1.35 -2.37 9.34
CA LEU A 251 -2.14 -3.47 8.81
C LEU A 251 -3.16 -3.88 9.88
N ALA A 252 -4.44 -3.67 9.59
CA ALA A 252 -5.52 -4.19 10.39
C ALA A 252 -5.72 -5.68 10.05
N VAL A 253 -5.64 -6.52 11.08
CA VAL A 253 -5.93 -7.95 11.02
C VAL A 253 -7.16 -8.19 11.88
N VAL A 254 -8.26 -8.56 11.23
CA VAL A 254 -9.55 -8.80 11.89
C VAL A 254 -9.89 -10.28 11.72
N GLU A 255 -10.20 -10.95 12.82
CA GLU A 255 -10.60 -12.35 12.81
C GLU A 255 -11.95 -12.50 13.50
N ARG A 256 -12.80 -13.35 12.95
CA ARG A 256 -14.06 -13.78 13.56
C ARG A 256 -13.92 -15.21 14.05
N ALA A 257 -14.06 -15.45 15.34
CA ALA A 257 -14.08 -16.81 15.89
C ALA A 257 -15.37 -17.56 15.54
N ALA A 258 -15.39 -18.88 15.73
CA ALA A 258 -16.55 -19.73 15.44
C ALA A 258 -17.79 -19.36 16.26
N ASP A 259 -17.60 -18.81 17.47
CA ASP A 259 -18.65 -18.31 18.36
C ASP A 259 -19.15 -16.89 17.98
N GLY A 260 -18.62 -16.32 16.89
CA GLY A 260 -18.95 -15.00 16.39
C GLY A 260 -18.19 -13.84 17.05
N ARG A 261 -17.31 -14.10 18.03
CA ARG A 261 -16.48 -13.06 18.64
C ARG A 261 -15.49 -12.49 17.64
N ILE A 262 -15.43 -11.17 17.54
CA ILE A 262 -14.44 -10.45 16.73
C ILE A 262 -13.20 -10.14 17.58
N THR A 263 -12.03 -10.43 17.04
CA THR A 263 -10.74 -9.94 17.54
C THR A 263 -10.05 -9.18 16.43
N ALA A 264 -9.50 -8.02 16.74
CA ALA A 264 -8.74 -7.27 15.77
C ALA A 264 -7.50 -6.62 16.38
N GLU A 265 -6.49 -6.48 15.55
CA GLU A 265 -5.29 -5.74 15.87
C GLU A 265 -4.82 -4.90 14.69
N LEU A 266 -4.16 -3.80 15.01
CA LEU A 266 -3.51 -2.89 14.09
C LEU A 266 -2.00 -3.02 14.29
N ARG A 267 -1.31 -3.65 13.34
CA ARG A 267 0.13 -3.87 13.38
C ARG A 267 0.83 -2.80 12.58
N ALA A 268 1.86 -2.17 13.14
CA ALA A 268 2.64 -1.23 12.35
C ALA A 268 3.45 -1.96 11.27
N VAL A 269 3.37 -1.51 10.03
CA VAL A 269 4.03 -2.12 8.88
C VAL A 269 4.88 -1.11 8.13
N GLU A 270 5.84 -1.58 7.35
CA GLU A 270 6.75 -0.72 6.60
C GLU A 270 6.10 -0.13 5.34
N PHE A 271 5.32 -0.94 4.65
CA PHE A 271 4.70 -0.59 3.38
C PHE A 271 3.22 -0.91 3.43
N ALA A 272 2.45 -0.15 2.64
CA ALA A 272 1.04 -0.37 2.43
C ALA A 272 0.69 -0.20 0.96
N HIS A 273 -0.55 -0.53 0.64
CA HIS A 273 -1.10 -0.26 -0.68
C HIS A 273 -1.29 1.24 -0.91
N ARG A 274 -1.49 1.64 -2.16
CA ARG A 274 -1.90 3.00 -2.48
C ARG A 274 -3.22 3.34 -1.76
N ALA A 275 -3.38 4.60 -1.41
CA ALA A 275 -4.62 5.14 -0.87
C ALA A 275 -5.82 4.85 -1.80
N GLY A 276 -6.95 4.50 -1.20
CA GLY A 276 -8.22 4.35 -1.91
C GLY A 276 -8.72 5.66 -2.51
N HIS A 277 -9.74 5.55 -3.36
CA HIS A 277 -10.36 6.72 -4.00
C HIS A 277 -10.91 7.72 -2.97
N GLY A 278 -10.75 9.02 -3.24
CA GLY A 278 -11.24 10.11 -2.38
C GLY A 278 -10.38 10.39 -1.15
N MET A 279 -9.40 9.54 -0.83
CA MET A 279 -8.54 9.75 0.33
C MET A 279 -7.51 10.85 0.06
N ALA A 280 -7.57 11.93 0.84
CA ALA A 280 -6.57 12.99 0.78
C ALA A 280 -5.19 12.47 1.23
N ARG A 281 -4.14 12.91 0.54
CA ARG A 281 -2.75 12.61 0.86
C ARG A 281 -1.97 13.90 1.04
N ILE A 282 -1.17 13.94 2.09
CA ILE A 282 -0.15 14.97 2.27
C ILE A 282 1.21 14.43 1.83
N TRP A 283 2.02 15.31 1.23
CA TRP A 283 3.35 14.97 0.73
C TRP A 283 4.31 16.13 1.00
N LEU A 284 5.60 15.81 1.07
CA LEU A 284 6.65 16.83 1.00
C LEU A 284 6.89 17.17 -0.47
N SER A 285 6.64 18.42 -0.86
CA SER A 285 7.06 18.91 -2.17
C SER A 285 8.59 19.00 -2.24
N GLU A 286 9.13 19.05 -3.46
CA GLU A 286 10.57 19.22 -3.65
C GLU A 286 11.07 20.53 -3.01
N GLU A 287 10.34 21.62 -3.21
CA GLU A 287 10.60 22.90 -2.54
C GLU A 287 10.59 22.76 -1.02
N PHE A 288 9.61 22.05 -0.46
CA PHE A 288 9.54 21.85 0.99
C PHE A 288 10.74 21.05 1.51
N ARG A 289 11.17 19.99 0.81
CA ARG A 289 12.40 19.24 1.17
C ARG A 289 13.64 20.13 1.11
N GLN A 290 13.78 20.95 0.08
CA GLN A 290 14.91 21.87 -0.05
C GLN A 290 14.95 22.87 1.10
N ARG A 291 13.80 23.40 1.51
CA ARG A 291 13.69 24.28 2.68
C ARG A 291 14.10 23.56 3.96
N MET A 292 13.60 22.35 4.21
CA MET A 292 14.00 21.52 5.36
C MET A 292 15.51 21.28 5.42
N ALA A 293 16.16 21.09 4.27
CA ALA A 293 17.58 20.79 4.18
C ALA A 293 18.47 22.03 4.39
N THR A 294 18.03 23.20 3.92
CA THR A 294 18.90 24.38 3.78
C THR A 294 18.60 25.51 4.75
N GLU A 295 17.36 25.66 5.21
CA GLU A 295 16.99 26.73 6.14
C GLU A 295 17.53 26.48 7.56
N PRO A 296 17.91 27.53 8.31
CA PRO A 296 18.48 27.39 9.66
C PRO A 296 17.45 26.99 10.73
N GLY A 297 16.16 27.03 10.41
CA GLY A 297 15.05 26.83 11.33
C GLY A 297 14.82 28.01 12.27
N THR A 298 13.78 27.90 13.10
CA THR A 298 13.41 28.90 14.12
C THR A 298 14.37 28.83 15.30
N TRP A 299 14.78 27.61 15.66
CA TRP A 299 15.81 27.37 16.65
C TRP A 299 16.59 26.10 16.32
N THR A 300 17.82 26.03 16.81
CA THR A 300 18.65 24.82 16.81
C THR A 300 19.25 24.61 18.19
N GLN A 301 19.13 23.40 18.74
CA GLN A 301 19.63 23.06 20.07
C GLN A 301 20.30 21.69 20.11
N ARG A 302 21.28 21.53 21.01
CA ARG A 302 21.81 20.22 21.37
C ARG A 302 20.83 19.45 22.26
N SER A 303 20.69 18.16 21.97
CA SER A 303 19.88 17.22 22.75
C SER A 303 20.70 15.99 23.14
N MET A 304 20.41 15.45 24.32
CA MET A 304 20.86 14.13 24.78
C MET A 304 19.77 13.05 24.63
N LEU A 305 18.57 13.44 24.20
CA LEU A 305 17.47 12.54 23.90
C LEU A 305 17.64 12.04 22.46
N ALA A 306 17.63 10.72 22.31
CA ALA A 306 17.66 10.09 21.01
C ALA A 306 16.32 10.30 20.29
N PRO A 307 16.31 10.51 18.96
CA PRO A 307 15.10 10.33 18.18
C PRO A 307 14.64 8.86 18.25
N PRO A 308 13.31 8.58 18.24
CA PRO A 308 12.82 7.23 17.97
C PRO A 308 13.39 6.69 16.65
N ALA A 309 13.71 5.41 16.59
CA ALA A 309 14.28 4.80 15.39
C ALA A 309 13.19 4.65 14.31
N ASP A 310 13.54 4.71 13.02
CA ASP A 310 12.58 4.42 11.93
C ASP A 310 12.00 2.98 12.07
N SER A 311 12.72 2.06 12.73
CA SER A 311 12.27 0.71 13.05
C SER A 311 11.24 0.63 14.19
N ASP A 312 11.07 1.68 15.00
CA ASP A 312 10.05 1.76 16.06
C ASP A 312 8.67 2.02 15.44
N ARG A 313 8.26 1.16 14.50
CA ARG A 313 7.08 1.38 13.65
C ARG A 313 5.80 1.55 14.48
N GLY A 314 5.69 0.85 15.60
CA GLY A 314 4.56 1.00 16.53
C GLY A 314 4.48 2.40 17.14
N PHE A 315 5.62 3.04 17.44
CA PHE A 315 5.64 4.44 17.85
C PHE A 315 5.15 5.34 16.72
N TRP A 316 5.68 5.16 15.51
CA TRP A 316 5.36 6.03 14.38
C TRP A 316 3.91 5.91 13.89
N LEU A 317 3.34 4.71 13.93
CA LEU A 317 1.91 4.48 13.69
C LEU A 317 1.07 5.28 14.70
N ALA A 318 1.41 5.23 15.99
CA ALA A 318 0.71 6.02 17.00
C ALA A 318 0.94 7.53 16.81
N ALA A 319 2.16 7.93 16.41
CA ALA A 319 2.50 9.32 16.14
C ALA A 319 1.67 9.91 14.99
N ASP A 320 1.44 9.12 13.95
CA ASP A 320 0.62 9.51 12.82
C ASP A 320 -0.78 9.95 13.27
N HIS A 321 -1.43 9.15 14.13
CA HIS A 321 -2.77 9.47 14.60
C HIS A 321 -2.80 10.48 15.77
N LEU A 322 -1.88 10.38 16.73
CA LEU A 322 -1.90 11.21 17.95
C LEU A 322 -1.28 12.60 17.77
N LEU A 323 -0.48 12.82 16.72
CA LEU A 323 0.10 14.12 16.39
C LEU A 323 -0.63 14.81 15.21
N GLY A 324 -1.89 14.42 14.98
CA GLY A 324 -2.83 15.13 14.10
C GLY A 324 -2.78 14.74 12.62
N GLY A 325 -2.22 13.58 12.25
CA GLY A 325 -2.24 13.05 10.86
C GLY A 325 -1.49 13.90 9.84
N GLY A 326 -0.71 14.88 10.30
CA GLY A 326 -0.16 15.95 9.49
C GLY A 326 1.34 15.84 9.21
N LEU A 327 1.99 14.79 9.71
CA LEU A 327 3.44 14.64 9.69
C LEU A 327 3.87 13.70 8.57
N VAL A 328 4.90 14.08 7.81
CA VAL A 328 5.46 13.28 6.71
C VAL A 328 6.96 13.14 6.92
N ARG A 329 7.44 11.90 6.90
CA ARG A 329 8.87 11.57 6.98
C ARG A 329 9.55 11.77 5.64
N ASP A 330 10.65 12.52 5.61
CA ASP A 330 11.53 12.56 4.44
C ASP A 330 12.51 11.38 4.45
N PHE A 331 12.07 10.22 3.99
CA PHE A 331 12.95 9.06 3.82
C PHE A 331 14.10 9.32 2.83
N GLY A 332 14.06 10.45 2.10
CA GLY A 332 15.16 11.02 1.29
C GLY A 332 16.43 11.29 2.09
N SER A 333 16.25 11.85 3.29
CA SER A 333 17.31 12.34 4.16
C SER A 333 18.07 11.20 4.86
N GLU A 334 19.38 11.39 5.04
CA GLU A 334 20.26 10.48 5.78
C GLU A 334 19.84 10.35 7.25
N HIS A 335 19.30 11.43 7.82
CA HIS A 335 18.89 11.48 9.21
C HIS A 335 17.39 11.80 9.35
N LEU A 336 16.89 11.77 10.58
CA LEU A 336 15.48 12.00 10.85
C LEU A 336 15.10 13.43 10.46
N ALA A 337 14.28 13.54 9.44
CA ALA A 337 13.69 14.79 8.96
C ALA A 337 12.19 14.58 8.73
N ILE A 338 11.37 15.40 9.39
CA ILE A 338 9.90 15.31 9.35
C ILE A 338 9.34 16.68 9.06
N GLY A 339 8.41 16.76 8.11
CA GLY A 339 7.67 17.97 7.77
C GLY A 339 6.19 17.86 8.11
N ALA A 340 5.56 19.00 8.36
CA ALA A 340 4.13 19.17 8.52
C ALA A 340 3.60 20.16 7.46
N PRO A 341 3.39 19.72 6.21
CA PRO A 341 3.11 20.61 5.08
C PRO A 341 1.96 21.59 5.31
N GLY A 342 0.90 21.14 5.98
CA GLY A 342 -0.30 21.96 6.22
C GLY A 342 -0.08 23.22 7.06
N CYS A 343 1.02 23.29 7.83
CA CYS A 343 1.35 24.48 8.64
C CYS A 343 2.77 25.00 8.40
N GLY A 344 3.51 24.41 7.45
CA GLY A 344 4.89 24.81 7.17
C GLY A 344 5.92 24.42 8.24
N SER A 345 5.53 23.68 9.28
CA SER A 345 6.47 23.26 10.33
C SER A 345 7.35 22.11 9.85
N TRP A 346 8.57 22.03 10.33
CA TRP A 346 9.46 20.89 10.09
C TRP A 346 10.51 20.76 11.17
N MET A 347 11.12 19.58 11.26
CA MET A 347 12.30 19.35 12.09
C MET A 347 13.34 18.49 11.37
N ARG A 348 14.60 18.65 11.76
CA ARG A 348 15.70 17.73 11.43
C ARG A 348 16.50 17.40 12.68
N VAL A 349 17.02 16.18 12.74
CA VAL A 349 17.81 15.67 13.84
C VAL A 349 19.06 15.03 13.29
N GLU A 350 20.23 15.53 13.68
CA GLU A 350 21.53 15.08 13.17
C GLU A 350 22.40 14.57 14.32
N PRO A 351 23.03 13.40 14.22
CA PRO A 351 24.02 12.96 15.20
C PRO A 351 25.27 13.83 15.13
N VAL A 352 25.75 14.31 16.27
CA VAL A 352 26.91 15.21 16.37
C VAL A 352 27.98 14.73 17.35
N GLY A 353 27.83 13.49 17.78
CA GLY A 353 28.73 12.82 18.71
C GLY A 353 28.02 11.65 19.39
N HIS A 354 28.77 10.93 20.23
CA HIS A 354 28.22 9.82 20.98
C HIS A 354 27.07 10.29 21.90
N ARG A 355 25.86 9.75 21.65
CA ARG A 355 24.63 10.08 22.38
C ARG A 355 24.30 11.58 22.42
N ARG A 356 24.64 12.30 21.34
CA ARG A 356 24.39 13.73 21.19
C ARG A 356 23.82 14.03 19.81
N TRP A 357 22.77 14.85 19.79
CA TRP A 357 22.08 15.25 18.58
C TRP A 357 21.99 16.76 18.47
N SER A 358 22.05 17.27 17.23
CA SER A 358 21.60 18.61 16.85
C SER A 358 20.16 18.52 16.40
N VAL A 359 19.27 19.26 17.03
CA VAL A 359 17.86 19.33 16.64
C VAL A 359 17.60 20.73 16.11
N THR A 360 17.13 20.84 14.88
CA THR A 360 16.64 22.09 14.29
C THR A 360 15.14 21.96 14.07
N VAL A 361 14.38 22.98 14.46
CA VAL A 361 12.92 23.01 14.31
C VAL A 361 12.51 24.35 13.69
N GLN A 362 11.49 24.31 12.83
CA GLN A 362 10.88 25.46 12.19
C GLN A 362 9.36 25.40 12.28
N GLY A 363 8.73 26.57 12.39
CA GLY A 363 7.29 26.75 12.23
C GLY A 363 6.51 26.74 13.55
N PRO A 364 5.17 26.84 13.47
CA PRO A 364 4.32 26.96 14.65
C PRO A 364 4.24 25.69 15.53
N ARG A 365 4.67 24.52 15.04
CA ARG A 365 4.71 23.28 15.81
C ARG A 365 6.12 22.95 16.27
N ASP A 366 6.27 22.64 17.55
CA ASP A 366 7.48 22.01 18.08
C ASP A 366 7.39 20.49 17.90
N ILE A 367 7.60 20.03 16.66
CA ILE A 367 7.49 18.61 16.28
C ILE A 367 8.45 17.74 17.12
N TRP A 368 9.63 18.26 17.46
CA TRP A 368 10.58 17.55 18.29
C TRP A 368 10.02 17.28 19.69
N LYS A 369 9.49 18.32 20.35
CA LYS A 369 8.88 18.16 21.66
C LYS A 369 7.68 17.21 21.61
N GLU A 370 6.80 17.35 20.62
CA GLU A 370 5.64 16.48 20.44
C GLU A 370 6.04 14.99 20.32
N ILE A 371 7.10 14.71 19.56
CA ILE A 371 7.66 13.36 19.40
C ILE A 371 8.25 12.84 20.72
N GLN A 372 9.00 13.66 21.47
CA GLN A 372 9.57 13.22 22.75
C GLN A 372 8.49 12.97 23.81
N ASP A 373 7.49 13.86 23.92
CA ASP A 373 6.34 13.68 24.82
C ASP A 373 5.56 12.40 24.48
N LEU A 374 5.36 12.11 23.18
CA LEU A 374 4.74 10.86 22.77
C LEU A 374 5.64 9.65 23.03
N ALA A 375 6.96 9.77 22.84
CA ALA A 375 7.89 8.67 23.03
C ALA A 375 7.90 8.21 24.50
N ASP A 376 7.80 9.15 25.44
CA ASP A 376 7.65 8.83 26.87
C ASP A 376 6.34 8.09 27.16
N ARG A 377 5.20 8.53 26.57
CA ARG A 377 3.92 7.83 26.69
C ARG A 377 3.96 6.43 26.06
N TRP A 378 4.59 6.30 24.89
CA TRP A 378 4.73 5.01 24.19
C TRP A 378 5.60 4.03 24.99
N ARG A 379 6.72 4.49 25.56
CA ARG A 379 7.53 3.67 26.49
C ARG A 379 6.76 3.30 27.76
N ALA A 380 5.98 4.23 28.33
CA ALA A 380 5.10 3.95 29.47
C ALA A 380 4.00 2.93 29.14
N ALA A 381 3.61 2.83 27.87
CA ALA A 381 2.72 1.82 27.31
C ALA A 381 3.43 0.50 26.92
N ARG A 382 4.70 0.33 27.31
CA ARG A 382 5.55 -0.84 27.04
C ARG A 382 6.00 -0.98 25.58
N SER A 383 6.15 0.14 24.88
CA SER A 383 6.70 0.19 23.52
C SER A 383 6.01 -0.76 22.53
N PRO A 384 4.66 -0.71 22.41
CA PRO A 384 3.92 -1.63 21.56
C PRO A 384 4.31 -1.52 20.08
N ASP A 385 4.44 -2.67 19.42
CA ASP A 385 4.57 -2.85 17.97
C ASP A 385 3.20 -3.00 17.28
N ARG A 386 2.18 -3.38 18.05
CA ARG A 386 0.81 -3.65 17.64
C ARG A 386 -0.19 -3.10 18.67
N TYR A 387 -1.39 -2.81 18.21
CA TYR A 387 -2.47 -2.24 19.01
C TYR A 387 -3.73 -3.07 18.85
N ARG A 388 -4.48 -3.32 19.92
CA ARG A 388 -5.82 -3.90 19.80
C ARG A 388 -6.72 -2.91 19.08
N LEU A 389 -7.50 -3.39 18.12
CA LEU A 389 -8.47 -2.59 17.37
C LEU A 389 -9.87 -2.95 17.85
N TYR A 390 -10.62 -1.95 18.29
CA TYR A 390 -12.01 -2.07 18.71
C TYR A 390 -12.92 -1.40 17.68
N PHE A 391 -14.12 -1.96 17.54
CA PHE A 391 -15.22 -1.42 16.75
C PHE A 391 -16.32 -0.98 17.72
N ASP A 392 -16.55 0.32 17.81
CA ASP A 392 -17.52 0.92 18.70
C ASP A 392 -18.93 0.82 18.09
N THR A 393 -19.96 0.85 18.93
CA THR A 393 -21.37 0.66 18.50
C THR A 393 -21.91 1.79 17.64
N ASP A 394 -21.28 2.98 17.71
CA ASP A 394 -21.60 4.16 16.90
C ASP A 394 -20.86 4.17 15.55
N GLY A 395 -20.14 3.09 15.22
CA GLY A 395 -19.31 2.98 14.02
C GLY A 395 -17.90 3.56 14.17
N GLY A 396 -17.55 4.07 15.35
CA GLY A 396 -16.20 4.46 15.71
C GLY A 396 -15.23 3.27 15.71
N GLN A 397 -13.95 3.55 15.49
CA GLN A 397 -12.89 2.56 15.64
C GLN A 397 -11.79 3.12 16.50
N ARG A 398 -11.26 2.30 17.40
CA ARG A 398 -10.27 2.73 18.39
C ARG A 398 -9.14 1.74 18.48
N ALA A 399 -7.91 2.23 18.34
CA ALA A 399 -6.71 1.45 18.57
C ALA A 399 -6.20 1.69 20.00
N GLU A 400 -5.71 0.64 20.65
CA GLU A 400 -5.26 0.69 22.05
C GLU A 400 -4.07 -0.24 22.30
N SER A 401 -3.08 0.23 23.05
CA SER A 401 -1.97 -0.60 23.54
C SER A 401 -2.50 -1.71 24.46
N GLU A 402 -1.80 -2.83 24.53
CA GLU A 402 -2.22 -3.97 25.36
C GLU A 402 -2.51 -3.61 26.83
N CYS A 403 -1.76 -2.65 27.38
CA CYS A 403 -1.89 -2.18 28.75
C CYS A 403 -2.85 -0.98 28.93
N GLY A 404 -3.53 -0.53 27.88
CA GLY A 404 -4.52 0.56 27.93
C GLY A 404 -3.97 1.97 28.12
N ARG A 405 -2.63 2.15 28.15
CA ARG A 405 -2.00 3.45 28.44
C ARG A 405 -1.86 4.37 27.24
N LEU A 406 -1.97 3.82 26.03
CA LEU A 406 -1.96 4.57 24.78
C LEU A 406 -3.17 4.13 23.95
N SER A 407 -3.98 5.08 23.52
CA SER A 407 -5.16 4.81 22.67
C SER A 407 -5.51 6.02 21.81
N TRP A 408 -6.12 5.77 20.65
CA TRP A 408 -6.66 6.82 19.77
C TRP A 408 -7.83 6.28 18.94
N HIS A 409 -8.68 7.18 18.46
CA HIS A 409 -9.69 6.84 17.46
C HIS A 409 -9.10 6.96 16.06
N LEU A 410 -9.49 6.03 15.18
CA LEU A 410 -9.26 6.16 13.74
C LEU A 410 -10.20 7.23 13.18
N SER A 411 -9.77 7.92 12.12
CA SER A 411 -10.55 9.01 11.53
C SER A 411 -11.90 8.51 11.02
N ALA A 412 -12.95 9.31 11.27
CA ALA A 412 -14.25 9.15 10.64
C ALA A 412 -14.11 9.29 9.10
N PRO A 413 -14.99 8.65 8.30
CA PRO A 413 -14.92 8.78 6.85
C PRO A 413 -15.13 10.24 6.51
N HIS A 414 -14.32 10.77 5.58
CA HIS A 414 -14.78 11.95 4.86
C HIS A 414 -16.03 11.56 4.05
N PRO A 415 -17.12 12.35 4.11
CA PRO A 415 -18.21 12.18 3.17
C PRO A 415 -17.61 12.27 1.77
N LEU A 416 -17.71 11.20 0.99
CA LEU A 416 -17.45 11.31 -0.43
C LEU A 416 -18.59 12.15 -1.00
N ASP A 417 -18.29 13.30 -1.59
CA ASP A 417 -19.25 14.00 -2.43
C ASP A 417 -19.61 13.07 -3.60
N GLU A 418 -20.70 12.30 -3.44
CA GLU A 418 -21.37 11.61 -4.53
C GLU A 418 -22.05 12.68 -5.41
N GLY A 419 -21.24 13.40 -6.17
CA GLY A 419 -21.70 14.63 -6.83
C GLY A 419 -20.82 15.11 -7.98
N ALA A 420 -20.44 14.22 -8.91
CA ALA A 420 -20.03 14.61 -10.26
C ALA A 420 -20.03 13.41 -11.23
N THR A 421 -21.19 12.78 -11.43
CA THR A 421 -21.45 12.11 -12.71
C THR A 421 -22.10 13.12 -13.65
N SER A 422 -21.36 13.58 -14.64
CA SER A 422 -21.86 14.19 -15.88
C SER A 422 -20.97 13.76 -17.02
#